data_AF-A0AA96GRQ5-F1
#
_entry.id   AF-A0AA96GRQ5-F1
#
_cell.length_a   1.000
_cell.length_b   1.000
_cell.length_c   1.000
_cell.angle_alpha   90.00
_cell.angle_beta   90.00
_cell.angle_gamma   90.00
#
_symmetry.space_group_name_H-M   'P 1'
#
loop_
_entity.id
_entity.type
_entity.pdbx_description
1 polymer ?
#
loop_
_entity_poly.entity_id
_entity_poly.type
_entity_poly.pdbx_seq_one_letter_code
_entity_poly.pdbx_strand_id
1 'polypeptide(L)'
;MKHIIMLFAALIFTVGAVGYTYAGTTKSSFQADSIKWPTNTAEFHLTQAQKLEQEAADLAAKVRELNQKVAKYEKKPYLDTKGFHRDGLKRIIGTTLQKVSALQDQVAWHRDEASRLAAQEQVPQGSPSDLEDTTPTSRDTSRLRSHSESPS
;
A
#
# COMPACT_ATOMS: atom_id res chain seq x y z
N MET A 1 14.09 -10.30 -22.67
CA MET A 1 13.25 -10.21 -21.46
C MET A 1 14.02 -9.43 -20.40
N LYS A 2 13.84 -8.11 -20.41
CA LYS A 2 14.29 -7.08 -19.46
C LYS A 2 13.74 -5.79 -20.08
N HIS A 3 13.14 -4.90 -19.28
CA HIS A 3 12.38 -3.70 -19.69
C HIS A 3 10.90 -3.93 -20.01
N ILE A 4 10.15 -4.40 -19.01
CA ILE A 4 8.74 -4.06 -18.86
C ILE A 4 8.61 -3.51 -17.45
N ILE A 5 7.82 -2.45 -17.27
CA ILE A 5 7.63 -1.61 -16.08
C ILE A 5 8.45 -0.32 -16.13
N MET A 6 7.96 0.64 -16.89
CA MET A 6 7.85 2.03 -16.44
C MET A 6 6.90 2.77 -17.38
N LEU A 7 6.10 3.68 -16.80
CA LEU A 7 5.15 4.61 -17.44
C LEU A 7 3.77 4.07 -17.83
N PHE A 8 2.88 3.96 -16.85
CA PHE A 8 1.47 4.32 -17.02
C PHE A 8 1.05 5.24 -15.87
N ALA A 9 1.53 6.48 -15.92
CA ALA A 9 1.08 7.56 -15.05
C ALA A 9 0.85 8.81 -15.89
N ALA A 10 -0.25 8.85 -16.62
CA ALA A 10 -0.93 10.05 -17.07
C ALA A 10 -2.07 9.66 -18.02
N LEU A 11 -3.31 9.56 -17.54
CA LEU A 11 -4.43 10.19 -18.23
C LEU A 11 -5.74 10.14 -17.41
N ILE A 12 -6.44 11.27 -17.48
CA ILE A 12 -7.88 11.49 -17.26
C ILE A 12 -8.28 11.86 -15.82
N PHE A 13 -8.08 13.14 -15.51
CA PHE A 13 -9.00 13.87 -14.64
C PHE A 13 -9.85 14.80 -15.53
N THR A 14 -11.16 14.82 -15.24
CA THR A 14 -12.19 15.83 -15.59
C THR A 14 -12.96 15.70 -16.90
N VAL A 15 -14.02 14.88 -16.86
CA VAL A 15 -15.32 15.27 -17.42
C VAL A 15 -16.32 15.30 -16.26
N GLY A 16 -16.99 16.45 -16.07
CA GLY A 16 -18.31 16.53 -15.43
C GLY A 16 -18.38 17.03 -14.00
N ALA A 17 -18.09 18.32 -13.77
CA ALA A 17 -18.64 19.04 -12.62
C ALA A 17 -20.04 19.58 -12.98
N VAL A 18 -21.08 18.84 -12.62
CA VAL A 18 -22.45 19.37 -12.52
C VAL A 18 -22.85 19.19 -11.06
N GLY A 19 -23.04 20.31 -10.34
CA GLY A 19 -23.60 20.23 -8.99
C GLY A 19 -23.50 21.49 -8.13
N TYR A 20 -24.53 22.32 -8.24
CA TYR A 20 -25.19 23.08 -7.17
C TYR A 20 -24.34 23.90 -6.17
N THR A 21 -24.39 25.22 -6.34
CA THR A 21 -24.16 26.20 -5.28
C THR A 21 -25.35 26.22 -4.31
N TYR A 22 -25.12 25.84 -3.05
CA TYR A 22 -25.96 26.28 -1.93
C TYR A 22 -25.07 26.98 -0.91
N ALA A 23 -25.50 28.17 -0.51
CA ALA A 23 -24.80 29.08 0.37
C ALA A 23 -25.15 28.84 1.85
N GLY A 24 -24.20 29.19 2.72
CA GLY A 24 -24.38 29.35 4.18
C GLY A 24 -24.01 28.10 4.98
N THR A 25 -23.25 28.14 6.08
CA THR A 25 -22.82 29.22 6.97
C THR A 25 -21.64 28.75 7.83
N THR A 26 -21.04 29.70 8.55
CA THR A 26 -20.11 29.60 9.71
C THR A 26 -18.67 29.09 9.47
N LYS A 27 -17.77 30.06 9.25
CA LYS A 27 -16.32 29.91 9.46
C LYS A 27 -16.05 29.72 10.96
N SER A 28 -15.87 28.48 11.38
CA SER A 28 -15.05 28.18 12.56
C SER A 28 -13.61 28.13 12.08
N SER A 29 -12.84 29.18 12.36
CA SER A 29 -11.39 29.20 12.14
C SER A 29 -10.68 28.40 13.23
N PHE A 30 -10.89 27.09 13.22
CA PHE A 30 -9.91 26.17 13.80
C PHE A 30 -8.88 25.94 12.68
N GLN A 31 -7.84 26.77 12.65
CA GLN A 31 -6.64 26.51 11.86
C GLN A 31 -5.93 25.34 12.54
N ALA A 32 -6.47 24.13 12.37
CA ALA A 32 -5.66 22.93 12.49
C ALA A 32 -4.68 23.03 11.32
N ASP A 33 -3.43 23.36 11.61
CA ASP A 33 -2.36 23.14 10.66
C ASP A 33 -2.55 21.74 10.10
N SER A 34 -2.65 21.64 8.77
CA SER A 34 -2.63 20.36 8.09
C SER A 34 -1.34 19.69 8.54
N ILE A 35 -1.45 18.75 9.48
CA ILE A 35 -0.36 17.85 9.82
C ILE A 35 -0.10 17.10 8.52
N LYS A 36 0.90 17.59 7.79
CA LYS A 36 1.33 17.01 6.54
C LYS A 36 2.12 15.78 6.96
N TRP A 37 1.38 14.70 7.21
CA TRP A 37 1.96 13.41 7.55
C TRP A 37 3.02 13.08 6.51
N PRO A 38 4.21 12.64 6.91
CA PRO A 38 5.18 12.15 5.96
C PRO A 38 4.48 11.02 5.18
N THR A 39 4.46 11.14 3.86
CA THR A 39 3.72 10.24 2.96
C THR A 39 4.36 8.84 2.86
N ASN A 40 5.36 8.57 3.72
CA ASN A 40 6.20 7.38 3.71
C ASN A 40 6.52 6.95 5.16
N THR A 41 5.52 6.96 6.04
CA THR A 41 5.61 6.29 7.36
C THR A 41 4.74 5.05 7.39
N ALA A 42 5.04 4.10 8.27
CA ALA A 42 4.24 2.90 8.44
C ALA A 42 2.78 3.24 8.78
N GLU A 43 2.54 4.23 9.64
CA GLU A 43 1.21 4.69 10.06
C GLU A 43 0.41 5.29 8.90
N PHE A 44 1.08 6.05 8.02
CA PHE A 44 0.44 6.58 6.82
C PHE A 44 -0.09 5.45 5.95
N HIS A 45 0.75 4.44 5.66
CA HIS A 45 0.36 3.29 4.85
C HIS A 45 -0.75 2.46 5.52
N LEU A 46 -0.70 2.25 6.83
CA LEU A 46 -1.78 1.58 7.57
C LEU A 46 -3.11 2.36 7.49
N THR A 47 -3.05 3.69 7.61
CA THR A 47 -4.24 4.55 7.49
C THR A 47 -4.85 4.48 6.08
N GLN A 48 -4.01 4.47 5.03
CA GLN A 48 -4.49 4.28 3.66
C GLN A 48 -5.11 2.89 3.46
N ALA A 49 -4.47 1.84 3.97
CA ALA A 49 -5.01 0.48 3.91
C ALA A 49 -6.41 0.40 4.55
N GLN A 50 -6.59 0.98 5.74
CA GLN A 50 -7.89 1.01 6.42
C GLN A 50 -8.96 1.76 5.60
N LYS A 51 -8.60 2.91 5.02
CA LYS A 51 -9.53 3.68 4.19
C LYS A 51 -9.98 2.91 2.94
N LEU A 52 -9.04 2.28 2.24
CA LEU A 52 -9.32 1.50 1.04
C LEU A 52 -10.13 0.23 1.37
N GLU A 53 -9.88 -0.38 2.52
CA GLU A 53 -10.64 -1.52 3.02
C GLU A 53 -12.10 -1.14 3.33
N GLN A 54 -12.32 0.02 3.94
CA GLN A 54 -13.67 0.55 4.13
C GLN A 54 -14.37 0.82 2.79
N GLU A 55 -13.69 1.44 1.83
CA GLU A 55 -14.27 1.68 0.50
C GLU A 55 -14.63 0.36 -0.21
N ALA A 56 -13.76 -0.66 -0.11
CA ALA A 56 -14.03 -1.98 -0.65
C ALA A 56 -15.25 -2.64 0.02
N ALA A 57 -15.40 -2.50 1.34
CA ALA A 57 -16.54 -3.01 2.08
C ALA A 57 -17.86 -2.34 1.67
N ASP A 58 -17.85 -1.01 1.49
CA ASP A 58 -19.02 -0.25 1.05
C ASP A 58 -19.44 -0.65 -0.37
N LEU A 59 -18.48 -0.80 -1.28
CA LEU A 59 -18.75 -1.29 -2.65
C LEU A 59 -19.28 -2.72 -2.65
N ALA A 60 -18.74 -3.60 -1.80
CA ALA A 60 -19.24 -4.96 -1.64
C ALA A 60 -20.68 -4.97 -1.10
N ALA A 61 -21.03 -4.06 -0.18
CA ALA A 61 -22.41 -3.88 0.29
C ALA A 61 -23.34 -3.45 -0.86
N LYS A 62 -22.91 -2.49 -1.68
CA LYS A 62 -23.66 -2.06 -2.86
C LYS A 62 -23.87 -3.20 -3.87
N VAL A 63 -22.87 -4.07 -4.07
CA VAL A 63 -23.03 -5.27 -4.90
C VAL A 63 -24.13 -6.18 -4.34
N ARG A 64 -24.21 -6.38 -3.02
CA ARG A 64 -25.30 -7.16 -2.41
C ARG A 64 -26.67 -6.55 -2.69
N GLU A 65 -26.81 -5.22 -2.57
CA GLU A 65 -28.07 -4.53 -2.89
C GLU A 65 -28.46 -4.68 -4.37
N LEU A 66 -27.49 -4.54 -5.28
CA LEU A 66 -27.74 -4.70 -6.72
C LEU A 66 -28.16 -6.14 -7.05
N ASN A 67 -27.53 -7.14 -6.41
CA ASN A 67 -27.93 -8.54 -6.55
C ASN A 67 -29.37 -8.79 -6.08
N GLN A 68 -29.80 -8.16 -4.98
CA GLN A 68 -31.19 -8.24 -4.54
C GLN A 68 -32.17 -7.63 -5.57
N LYS A 69 -31.78 -6.52 -6.21
CA LYS A 69 -32.57 -5.92 -7.30
C LYS A 69 -32.64 -6.83 -8.53
N VAL A 70 -31.54 -7.47 -8.90
CA VAL A 70 -31.50 -8.50 -9.96
C VAL A 70 -32.47 -9.64 -9.63
N ALA A 71 -32.40 -10.18 -8.40
CA ALA A 71 -33.29 -11.25 -7.96
C ALA A 71 -34.78 -10.85 -8.00
N LYS A 72 -35.10 -9.58 -7.75
CA LYS A 72 -36.48 -9.06 -7.90
C LYS A 72 -36.97 -9.19 -9.35
N TYR A 73 -36.13 -8.85 -10.33
CA TYR A 73 -36.47 -8.96 -11.75
C TYR A 73 -36.50 -10.41 -12.24
N GLU A 74 -35.68 -11.29 -11.66
CA GLU A 74 -35.74 -12.74 -11.93
C GLU A 74 -37.06 -13.35 -11.42
N LYS A 75 -37.53 -12.93 -10.24
CA LYS A 75 -38.83 -13.36 -9.69
C LYS A 75 -40.04 -12.73 -10.39
N LYS A 76 -39.88 -11.53 -10.97
CA LYS A 76 -40.94 -10.79 -11.64
C LYS A 76 -40.50 -10.34 -13.05
N PRO A 77 -40.39 -11.27 -14.02
CA PRO A 77 -39.85 -10.97 -15.35
C PRO A 77 -40.64 -9.91 -16.11
N TYR A 78 -41.94 -9.78 -15.84
CA TYR A 78 -42.81 -8.76 -16.44
C TYR A 78 -42.45 -7.32 -16.04
N LEU A 79 -41.67 -7.13 -14.96
CA LEU A 79 -41.10 -5.83 -14.58
C LEU A 79 -39.79 -5.51 -15.32
N ASP A 80 -39.25 -6.48 -16.06
CA ASP A 80 -38.02 -6.35 -16.84
C ASP A 80 -38.22 -6.93 -18.24
N THR A 81 -39.08 -6.28 -19.00
CA THR A 81 -39.42 -6.67 -20.37
C THR A 81 -38.14 -6.73 -21.21
N LYS A 82 -37.81 -7.91 -21.73
CA LYS A 82 -36.58 -8.23 -22.49
C LYS A 82 -35.28 -8.25 -21.68
N GLY A 83 -35.31 -8.13 -20.35
CA GLY A 83 -34.12 -8.34 -19.49
C GLY A 83 -33.15 -7.17 -19.39
N PHE A 84 -33.47 -6.01 -19.98
CA PHE A 84 -32.57 -4.85 -20.04
C PHE A 84 -32.12 -4.36 -18.66
N HIS A 85 -33.03 -4.31 -17.68
CA HIS A 85 -32.69 -3.83 -16.34
C HIS A 85 -31.74 -4.80 -15.64
N ARG A 86 -32.05 -6.10 -15.69
CA ARG A 86 -31.18 -7.13 -15.11
C ARG A 86 -29.80 -7.13 -15.74
N ASP A 87 -29.70 -7.05 -17.06
CA ASP A 87 -28.41 -7.09 -17.75
C ASP A 87 -27.58 -5.84 -17.47
N GLY A 88 -28.22 -4.67 -17.41
CA GLY A 88 -27.58 -3.42 -16.97
C GLY A 88 -27.04 -3.51 -15.54
N LEU A 89 -27.84 -4.04 -14.60
CA LEU A 89 -27.41 -4.23 -13.22
C LEU A 89 -26.27 -5.25 -13.10
N LYS A 90 -26.32 -6.37 -13.83
CA LYS A 90 -25.25 -7.38 -13.86
C LYS A 90 -23.93 -6.80 -14.36
N ARG A 91 -23.97 -5.90 -15.37
CA ARG A 91 -22.77 -5.19 -15.82
C ARG A 91 -22.20 -4.28 -14.73
N ILE A 92 -23.04 -3.50 -14.05
CA ILE A 92 -22.61 -2.63 -12.94
C ILE A 92 -22.01 -3.45 -11.79
N ILE A 93 -22.62 -4.60 -11.46
CA ILE A 93 -22.09 -5.53 -10.46
C ILE A 93 -20.70 -6.00 -10.87
N GLY A 94 -20.52 -6.45 -12.11
CA GLY A 94 -19.22 -6.90 -12.62
C GLY A 94 -18.13 -5.83 -12.50
N THR A 95 -18.40 -4.60 -12.94
CA THR A 95 -17.44 -3.49 -12.83
C THR A 95 -17.15 -3.12 -11.38
N THR A 96 -18.15 -3.19 -10.51
CA THR A 96 -17.97 -2.89 -9.08
C THR A 96 -17.11 -3.94 -8.39
N LEU A 97 -17.32 -5.23 -8.71
CA LEU A 97 -16.49 -6.32 -8.20
C LEU A 97 -15.04 -6.21 -8.65
N GLN A 98 -14.79 -5.82 -9.91
CA GLN A 98 -13.44 -5.53 -10.39
C GLN A 98 -12.78 -4.40 -9.58
N LYS A 99 -13.52 -3.33 -9.27
CA LYS A 99 -13.03 -2.24 -8.43
C LYS A 99 -12.71 -2.71 -7.00
N VAL A 100 -13.58 -3.55 -6.41
CA VAL A 100 -13.33 -4.15 -5.08
C VAL A 100 -12.03 -4.94 -5.09
N SER A 101 -11.80 -5.80 -6.09
CA SER A 101 -10.56 -6.56 -6.22
C SER A 101 -9.34 -5.64 -6.30
N ALA A 102 -9.39 -4.60 -7.14
CA ALA A 102 -8.28 -3.67 -7.28
C ALA A 102 -7.98 -2.90 -5.97
N LEU A 103 -9.02 -2.53 -5.21
CA LEU A 103 -8.84 -1.92 -3.89
C LEU A 103 -8.18 -2.89 -2.91
N GLN A 104 -8.56 -4.17 -2.92
CA GLN A 104 -7.96 -5.19 -2.06
C GLN A 104 -6.47 -5.41 -2.39
N ASP A 105 -6.09 -5.38 -3.67
CA ASP A 105 -4.68 -5.44 -4.08
C ASP A 105 -3.90 -4.23 -3.54
N GLN A 106 -4.49 -3.03 -3.57
CA GLN A 106 -3.88 -1.82 -3.01
C GLN A 106 -3.76 -1.89 -1.48
N VAL A 107 -4.77 -2.44 -0.79
CA VAL A 107 -4.74 -2.67 0.66
C VAL A 107 -3.58 -3.58 1.03
N ALA A 108 -3.40 -4.69 0.31
CA ALA A 108 -2.29 -5.61 0.51
C ALA A 108 -0.95 -4.88 0.33
N TRP A 109 -0.79 -4.13 -0.77
CA TRP A 109 0.42 -3.35 -1.01
C TRP A 109 0.73 -2.36 0.12
N HIS A 110 -0.26 -1.60 0.59
CA HIS A 110 -0.07 -0.66 1.69
C HIS A 110 0.31 -1.37 3.00
N ARG A 111 -0.26 -2.54 3.30
CA ARG A 111 0.09 -3.32 4.50
C ARG A 111 1.51 -3.88 4.45
N ASP A 112 1.92 -4.37 3.28
CA ASP A 112 3.27 -4.86 3.06
C ASP A 112 4.29 -3.74 3.21
N GLU A 113 4.00 -2.57 2.64
CA GLU A 113 4.86 -1.40 2.72
C GLU A 113 4.95 -0.84 4.15
N ALA A 114 3.84 -0.81 4.89
CA ALA A 114 3.86 -0.46 6.31
C ALA A 114 4.75 -1.41 7.13
N SER A 115 4.66 -2.71 6.86
CA SER A 115 5.47 -3.72 7.53
C SER A 115 6.96 -3.55 7.20
N ARG A 116 7.28 -3.25 5.93
CA ARG A 116 8.64 -2.97 5.47
C ARG A 116 9.25 -1.76 6.19
N LEU A 117 8.50 -0.67 6.32
CA LEU A 117 8.94 0.57 6.98
C LEU A 117 9.11 0.36 8.49
N ALA A 118 8.15 -0.29 9.16
CA ALA A 118 8.23 -0.59 10.59
C ALA A 118 9.43 -1.49 10.94
N ALA A 119 9.84 -2.38 10.03
CA ALA A 119 11.05 -3.19 10.19
C ALA A 119 12.34 -2.37 10.03
N GLN A 120 12.34 -1.35 9.16
CA GLN A 120 13.49 -0.46 8.97
C GLN A 120 13.74 0.47 10.16
N GLU A 121 12.68 0.93 10.82
CA GLU A 121 12.78 1.76 12.03
C GLU A 121 13.31 0.98 13.24
N GLN A 122 13.15 -0.34 13.25
CA GLN A 122 13.58 -1.22 14.34
C GLN A 122 15.01 -1.74 14.21
N VAL A 123 15.68 -1.55 13.08
CA VAL A 123 17.10 -1.92 12.94
C VAL A 123 17.95 -0.77 13.51
N PRO A 124 18.62 -0.94 14.66
CA PRO A 124 19.60 0.02 15.10
C PRO A 124 20.69 0.04 14.03
N GLN A 125 21.00 1.21 13.48
CA GLN A 125 22.24 1.37 12.73
C GLN A 125 23.39 1.14 13.71
N GLY A 126 23.88 -0.11 13.78
CA GLY A 126 25.16 -0.40 14.39
C GLY A 126 26.22 0.35 13.60
N SER A 127 26.78 1.41 14.19
CA SER A 127 27.97 2.07 13.68
C SER A 127 29.11 1.05 13.53
N PRO A 128 29.76 0.94 12.37
CA PRO A 128 31.01 0.22 12.22
C PRO A 128 32.15 1.17 12.61
N SER A 129 32.49 1.28 13.89
CA SER A 129 33.72 1.94 14.35
C SER A 129 33.99 1.51 15.78
N ASP A 130 34.92 0.56 15.94
CA ASP A 130 35.99 0.57 16.93
C ASP A 130 36.78 -0.76 16.78
N LEU A 131 37.58 -0.82 15.71
CA LEU A 131 38.71 -1.74 15.62
C LEU A 131 39.95 -0.95 15.17
N GLU A 132 40.27 0.12 15.89
CA GLU A 132 41.65 0.59 16.05
C GLU A 132 42.26 -0.25 17.19
N ASP A 133 43.49 -0.74 17.24
CA ASP A 133 44.76 -0.34 16.64
C ASP A 133 45.72 -1.52 16.90
N THR A 134 46.30 -2.14 15.87
CA THR A 134 47.46 -3.05 16.05
C THR A 134 48.65 -2.50 15.29
N THR A 135 49.21 -1.43 15.84
CA THR A 135 50.54 -0.93 15.48
C THR A 135 51.62 -2.00 15.77
N PRO A 136 52.52 -2.31 14.82
CA PRO A 136 53.58 -3.29 15.02
C PRO A 136 54.79 -2.61 15.68
N THR A 137 55.04 -2.86 16.96
CA THR A 137 56.30 -2.46 17.60
C THR A 137 57.30 -3.62 17.57
N SER A 138 58.20 -3.54 16.59
CA SER A 138 59.48 -4.23 16.54
C SER A 138 60.39 -3.76 17.68
N ARG A 139 60.77 -4.66 18.60
CA ARG A 139 62.00 -4.55 19.41
C ARG A 139 62.48 -5.90 19.95
N ASP A 140 63.13 -6.62 19.05
CA ASP A 140 64.49 -7.16 19.14
C ASP A 140 65.05 -7.83 20.42
N THR A 141 65.75 -8.94 20.13
CA THR A 141 66.85 -9.61 20.85
C THR A 141 66.59 -10.30 22.20
N SER A 142 66.67 -11.64 22.21
CA SER A 142 67.90 -12.36 22.63
C SER A 142 67.67 -13.86 22.96
N ARG A 143 68.39 -14.71 22.20
CA ARG A 143 69.16 -15.90 22.66
C ARG A 143 68.46 -17.10 23.32
N LEU A 144 68.49 -18.25 22.62
CA LEU A 144 69.23 -19.51 22.94
C LEU A 144 68.65 -20.63 22.06
N ARG A 145 69.27 -21.01 20.94
CA ARG A 145 70.31 -22.07 20.80
C ARG A 145 69.89 -23.44 21.33
N SER A 146 69.58 -24.36 20.41
CA SER A 146 70.10 -25.75 20.25
C SER A 146 69.08 -26.61 19.49
N HIS A 147 69.35 -26.98 18.24
CA HIS A 147 69.75 -28.35 17.80
C HIS A 147 68.74 -29.42 18.24
N SER A 148 68.06 -30.14 17.35
CA SER A 148 68.63 -31.20 16.50
C SER A 148 67.49 -31.81 15.64
N GLU A 149 67.73 -31.91 14.33
CA GLU A 149 67.75 -33.18 13.56
C GLU A 149 66.37 -33.69 13.05
N SER A 150 66.17 -33.43 11.75
CA SER A 150 65.47 -34.26 10.75
C SER A 150 66.15 -35.63 10.56
N PRO A 151 65.75 -36.51 9.60
CA PRO A 151 64.47 -36.70 8.90
C PRO A 151 64.08 -38.20 8.76
N SER A 152 62.88 -38.48 8.24
CA SER A 152 62.60 -39.25 6.99
C SER A 152 61.18 -39.78 6.98
#